data_AF-A0A4R5BA30-F1
#
_entry.id   AF-A0A4R5BA30-F1
#
_cell.length_a   1.000
_cell.length_b   1.000
_cell.length_c   1.000
_cell.angle_alpha   90.00
_cell.angle_beta   90.00
_cell.angle_gamma   90.00
#
_symmetry.space_group_name_H-M   'P 1'
#
loop_
_entity.id
_entity.type
_entity.pdbx_description
1 polymer ?
#
loop_
_entity_poly.entity_id
_entity_poly.type
_entity_poly.pdbx_seq_one_letter_code
_entity_poly.pdbx_strand_id
1 'polypeptide(L)'
;MAVPFLLARRYAVGERFILGPDEDDEDLRRAVSKSGGREFPADPRYRVVPYGPGLHAIYREFELTAADLGVQGPVRDEHGRSILAIEGLAVTGDPSSVDAADLAAAHERALSRYADLWRADRKPEPRRVPRPPRPSKPARSDDPARPVWIWVVLLVLGLIAVALLLIMLG
;
A
#
# COMPACT_ATOMS: atom_id res chain seq x y z
N MET A 1 -6.98 -25.01 -13.59
CA MET A 1 -5.88 -24.03 -13.43
C MET A 1 -5.56 -23.94 -11.95
N ALA A 2 -4.29 -23.88 -11.56
CA ALA A 2 -3.88 -23.79 -10.16
C ALA A 2 -2.96 -22.58 -9.97
N VAL A 3 -3.28 -21.72 -9.01
CA VAL A 3 -2.56 -20.47 -8.73
C VAL A 3 -2.06 -20.47 -7.30
N PRO A 4 -0.76 -20.28 -7.05
CA PRO A 4 -0.23 -20.20 -5.70
C PRO A 4 -0.77 -18.97 -4.98
N PHE A 5 -1.02 -19.12 -3.69
CA PHE A 5 -1.36 -18.02 -2.82
C PHE A 5 -0.63 -18.11 -1.49
N LEU A 6 -0.50 -16.96 -0.85
CA LEU A 6 0.01 -16.80 0.50
C LEU A 6 -0.77 -15.68 1.17
N LEU A 7 -1.43 -16.00 2.27
CA LEU A 7 -2.07 -15.09 3.18
C LEU A 7 -1.18 -15.01 4.43
N ALA A 8 -0.63 -13.84 4.71
CA ALA A 8 0.20 -13.64 5.89
C ALA A 8 0.08 -12.22 6.40
N ARG A 9 0.46 -11.99 7.66
CA ARG A 9 0.55 -10.64 8.19
C ARG A 9 1.75 -9.90 7.60
N ARG A 10 1.57 -8.73 6.99
CA ARG A 10 2.71 -7.83 6.71
C ARG A 10 3.11 -7.12 7.99
N TYR A 11 4.42 -6.93 8.18
CA TYR A 11 4.97 -6.32 9.40
C TYR A 11 4.32 -4.97 9.75
N ALA A 12 3.97 -4.15 8.74
CA ALA A 12 3.35 -2.84 8.93
C ALA A 12 1.86 -2.75 8.55
N VAL A 13 1.27 -3.80 7.95
CA VAL A 13 -0.05 -3.68 7.29
C VAL A 13 -0.85 -4.97 7.42
N GLY A 14 -1.28 -5.33 8.65
CA GLY A 14 -2.32 -6.35 8.90
C GLY A 14 -2.18 -7.68 8.15
N GLU A 15 -3.19 -8.54 8.22
CA GLU A 15 -3.24 -9.79 7.45
C GLU A 15 -3.73 -9.52 6.03
N ARG A 16 -2.94 -9.90 5.01
CA ARG A 16 -3.24 -9.65 3.59
C ARG A 16 -2.70 -10.76 2.69
N PHE A 17 -3.26 -10.91 1.50
CA PHE A 17 -2.62 -11.73 0.48
C PHE A 17 -1.30 -11.09 0.05
N ILE A 18 -0.25 -11.89 0.17
CA ILE A 18 1.10 -11.63 -0.29
C ILE A 18 1.30 -12.13 -1.73
N LEU A 19 0.59 -13.21 -2.05
CA LEU A 19 0.51 -13.85 -3.34
C LEU A 19 -0.92 -14.40 -3.47
N GLY A 20 -1.53 -14.33 -4.64
CA GLY A 20 -2.89 -14.83 -4.86
C GLY A 20 -3.34 -14.72 -6.31
N PRO A 21 -4.47 -15.35 -6.67
CA PRO A 21 -5.10 -15.18 -7.97
C PRO A 21 -5.52 -13.73 -8.21
N ASP A 22 -6.09 -13.09 -7.18
CA ASP A 22 -6.41 -11.67 -7.12
C ASP A 22 -5.99 -11.12 -5.73
N GLU A 23 -5.59 -9.85 -5.65
CA GLU A 23 -5.07 -9.24 -4.41
C GLU A 23 -6.10 -9.19 -3.27
N ASP A 24 -7.39 -9.22 -3.60
CA ASP A 24 -8.52 -9.07 -2.67
C ASP A 24 -9.57 -10.19 -2.82
N ASP A 25 -9.17 -11.44 -3.07
CA ASP A 25 -10.11 -12.58 -3.12
C ASP A 25 -10.69 -12.89 -1.73
N GLU A 26 -11.75 -12.16 -1.36
CA GLU A 26 -12.37 -12.24 -0.04
C GLU A 26 -12.99 -13.61 0.24
N ASP A 27 -13.47 -14.31 -0.78
CA ASP A 27 -14.08 -15.63 -0.65
C ASP A 27 -13.02 -16.68 -0.36
N LEU A 28 -11.89 -16.65 -1.09
CA LEU A 28 -10.71 -17.46 -0.79
C LEU A 28 -10.23 -17.20 0.65
N ARG A 29 -10.04 -15.93 1.03
CA ARG A 29 -9.60 -15.55 2.39
C ARG A 29 -10.54 -16.10 3.43
N ARG A 30 -11.85 -15.90 3.26
CA ARG A 30 -12.86 -16.36 4.19
C ARG A 30 -12.87 -17.88 4.31
N ALA A 31 -12.72 -18.59 3.20
CA ALA A 31 -12.69 -20.05 3.19
C ALA A 31 -11.46 -20.58 3.94
N VAL A 32 -10.26 -20.03 3.71
CA VAL A 32 -9.06 -20.56 4.38
C VAL A 32 -8.93 -20.13 5.83
N SER A 33 -9.44 -18.94 6.22
CA SER A 33 -9.36 -18.45 7.61
C SER A 33 -10.40 -19.05 8.57
N LYS A 34 -11.51 -19.62 8.06
CA LYS A 34 -12.63 -20.11 8.90
C LYS A 34 -12.78 -21.63 8.93
N SER A 35 -12.11 -22.37 8.05
CA SER A 35 -12.50 -23.74 7.75
C SER A 35 -11.55 -24.78 8.30
N GLY A 36 -12.12 -25.88 8.82
CA GLY A 36 -11.42 -27.17 8.96
C GLY A 36 -11.69 -28.01 7.73
N GLY A 37 -11.06 -27.66 6.59
CA GLY A 37 -11.21 -28.40 5.34
C GLY A 37 -10.94 -29.91 5.49
N ARG A 38 -11.30 -30.70 4.49
CA ARG A 38 -10.93 -32.13 4.50
C ARG A 38 -9.43 -32.27 4.25
N GLU A 39 -8.81 -33.29 4.81
CA GLU A 39 -7.40 -33.59 4.51
C GLU A 39 -7.19 -33.80 3.01
N PHE A 40 -6.11 -33.24 2.48
CA PHE A 40 -5.77 -33.38 1.07
C PHE A 40 -5.04 -34.73 0.84
N PRO A 41 -5.54 -35.62 -0.03
CA PRO A 41 -5.01 -36.98 -0.13
C PRO A 41 -3.54 -37.08 -0.55
N ALA A 42 -3.04 -36.11 -1.33
CA ALA A 42 -1.65 -36.13 -1.79
C ALA A 42 -0.65 -35.67 -0.73
N ASP A 43 -1.08 -34.88 0.26
CA ASP A 43 -0.26 -34.45 1.39
C ASP A 43 -1.14 -34.11 2.61
N PRO A 44 -1.05 -34.89 3.70
CA PRO A 44 -1.93 -34.74 4.87
C PRO A 44 -1.71 -33.42 5.64
N ARG A 45 -0.61 -32.70 5.35
CA ARG A 45 -0.38 -31.35 5.91
C ARG A 45 -1.33 -30.32 5.30
N TYR A 46 -1.86 -30.60 4.12
CA TYR A 46 -2.77 -29.71 3.42
C TYR A 46 -4.22 -30.11 3.65
N ARG A 47 -5.08 -29.10 3.59
CA ARG A 47 -6.53 -29.19 3.65
C ARG A 47 -7.08 -28.73 2.31
N VAL A 48 -8.21 -29.27 1.90
CA VAL A 48 -8.95 -28.77 0.73
C VAL A 48 -10.33 -28.27 1.15
N VAL A 49 -10.68 -27.08 0.68
CA VAL A 49 -11.96 -26.42 0.96
C VAL A 49 -12.53 -25.79 -0.32
N PRO A 50 -13.83 -25.95 -0.62
CA PRO A 50 -14.47 -25.20 -1.68
C PRO A 50 -14.68 -23.75 -1.27
N TYR A 51 -14.46 -22.81 -2.19
CA TYR A 51 -14.70 -21.37 -1.93
C TYR A 51 -15.53 -20.68 -3.03
N GLY A 52 -15.92 -21.42 -4.06
CA GLY A 52 -16.83 -20.94 -5.10
C GLY A 52 -17.21 -22.05 -6.08
N PRO A 53 -18.09 -21.79 -7.06
CA PRO A 53 -18.49 -22.77 -8.06
C PRO A 53 -17.27 -23.27 -8.87
N GLY A 54 -16.89 -24.55 -8.65
CA GLY A 54 -15.71 -25.14 -9.29
C GLY A 54 -14.38 -24.60 -8.79
N LEU A 55 -14.36 -23.89 -7.66
CA LEU A 55 -13.16 -23.30 -7.06
C LEU A 55 -12.84 -23.95 -5.71
N HIS A 56 -11.59 -24.39 -5.57
CA HIS A 56 -11.10 -25.10 -4.39
C HIS A 56 -9.77 -24.50 -3.93
N ALA A 57 -9.60 -24.31 -2.63
CA ALA A 57 -8.33 -23.95 -2.04
C ALA A 57 -7.71 -25.20 -1.42
N ILE A 58 -6.47 -25.52 -1.81
CA ILE A 58 -5.64 -26.54 -1.15
C ILE A 58 -4.60 -25.78 -0.33
N TYR A 59 -4.67 -25.86 1.00
CA TYR A 59 -3.94 -24.94 1.87
C TYR A 59 -3.39 -25.59 3.12
N ARG A 60 -2.37 -24.99 3.71
CA ARG A 60 -1.88 -25.32 5.05
C ARG A 60 -1.61 -24.07 5.86
N GLU A 61 -1.73 -24.20 7.17
CA GLU A 61 -1.35 -23.18 8.13
C GLU A 61 0.03 -23.53 8.71
N PHE A 62 0.89 -22.53 8.86
CA PHE A 62 2.20 -22.72 9.47
C PHE A 62 2.70 -21.43 10.13
N GLU A 63 3.62 -21.59 11.08
CA GLU A 63 4.36 -20.46 11.66
C GLU A 63 5.53 -20.09 10.77
N LEU A 64 5.60 -18.81 10.38
CA LEU A 64 6.73 -18.28 9.62
C LEU A 64 7.96 -18.16 10.51
N THR A 65 9.06 -18.77 10.08
CA THR A 65 10.34 -18.73 10.78
C THR A 65 11.35 -17.84 10.05
N ALA A 66 12.43 -17.50 10.76
CA ALA A 66 13.57 -16.78 10.19
C ALA A 66 14.27 -17.60 9.09
N ALA A 67 14.27 -18.93 9.22
CA ALA A 67 14.85 -19.84 8.24
C ALA A 67 14.05 -19.81 6.93
N ASP A 68 12.72 -19.83 7.01
CA ASP A 68 11.84 -19.78 5.82
C ASP A 68 12.07 -18.52 4.98
N LEU A 69 12.45 -17.41 5.61
CA LEU A 69 12.67 -16.13 4.92
C LEU A 69 14.14 -15.83 4.63
N GLY A 70 15.05 -16.69 5.09
CA GLY A 70 16.50 -16.48 4.97
C GLY A 70 16.95 -15.17 5.61
N VAL A 71 16.38 -14.80 6.76
CA VAL A 71 16.72 -13.56 7.49
C VAL A 71 17.34 -13.84 8.84
N GLN A 72 18.13 -12.89 9.35
CA GLN A 72 18.65 -12.96 10.71
C GLN A 72 17.69 -12.28 11.70
N GLY A 73 17.52 -12.90 12.87
CA GLY A 73 16.67 -12.41 13.96
C GLY A 73 15.21 -12.91 13.88
N PRO A 74 14.39 -12.58 14.89
CA PRO A 74 13.06 -13.15 14.99
C PRO A 74 12.09 -12.55 13.95
N VAL A 75 11.27 -13.42 13.35
CA VAL A 75 10.15 -13.06 12.47
C VAL A 75 8.91 -12.91 13.35
N ARG A 76 8.58 -11.66 13.68
CA ARG A 76 7.49 -11.31 14.59
C ARG A 76 6.64 -10.18 14.02
N ASP A 77 5.37 -10.14 14.38
CA ASP A 77 4.50 -9.01 14.06
C ASP A 77 4.92 -7.74 14.84
N GLU A 78 4.27 -6.61 14.54
CA GLU A 78 4.48 -5.32 15.22
C GLU A 78 4.28 -5.37 16.75
N HIS A 79 3.62 -6.41 17.27
CA HIS A 79 3.37 -6.65 18.70
C HIS A 79 4.30 -7.73 19.31
N GLY A 80 5.27 -8.24 18.55
CA GLY A 80 6.21 -9.26 19.02
C GLY A 80 5.72 -10.71 18.98
N ARG A 81 4.59 -11.02 18.32
CA ARG A 81 4.02 -12.38 18.21
C ARG A 81 4.55 -13.14 16.99
N SER A 82 4.52 -14.47 17.03
CA SER A 82 4.75 -15.30 15.82
C SER A 82 3.79 -14.88 14.70
N ILE A 83 4.27 -14.93 13.46
CA ILE A 83 3.42 -14.70 12.30
C ILE A 83 2.90 -16.04 11.82
N LEU A 84 1.58 -16.23 11.89
CA LEU A 84 0.90 -17.34 11.25
C LEU A 84 0.67 -16.97 9.77
N ALA A 85 0.98 -17.92 8.89
CA ALA A 85 0.72 -17.82 7.46
C ALA A 85 -0.13 -18.98 6.98
N ILE A 86 -0.92 -18.70 5.95
CA ILE A 86 -1.70 -19.68 5.22
C ILE A 86 -1.23 -19.65 3.78
N GLU A 87 -0.71 -20.76 3.29
CA GLU A 87 -0.27 -20.88 1.90
C GLU A 87 -0.98 -22.02 1.20
N GLY A 88 -0.98 -21.98 -0.13
CA GLY A 88 -1.63 -23.02 -0.89
C GLY A 88 -1.77 -22.74 -2.36
N LEU A 89 -2.67 -23.49 -2.98
CA LEU A 89 -3.10 -23.36 -4.37
C LEU A 89 -4.60 -23.07 -4.43
N ALA A 90 -4.97 -22.03 -5.16
CA ALA A 90 -6.31 -21.76 -5.61
C ALA A 90 -6.53 -22.51 -6.94
N VAL A 91 -7.43 -23.48 -6.95
CA VAL A 91 -7.63 -24.44 -8.03
C VAL A 91 -9.01 -24.26 -8.64
N THR A 92 -9.04 -24.06 -9.95
CA THR A 92 -10.26 -24.16 -10.77
C THR A 92 -10.39 -25.55 -11.34
N GLY A 93 -11.49 -26.24 -11.03
CA GLY A 93 -11.79 -27.60 -11.46
C GLY A 93 -11.60 -28.64 -10.34
N ASP A 94 -11.09 -29.82 -10.72
CA ASP A 94 -10.85 -30.94 -9.80
C ASP A 94 -9.57 -30.72 -8.98
N PRO A 95 -9.64 -30.61 -7.64
CA PRO A 95 -8.45 -30.47 -6.79
C PRO A 95 -7.56 -31.72 -6.79
N SER A 96 -8.09 -32.89 -7.21
CA SER A 96 -7.32 -34.14 -7.25
C SER A 96 -6.28 -34.17 -8.37
N SER A 97 -6.30 -33.19 -9.29
CA SER A 97 -5.28 -33.04 -10.32
C SER A 97 -3.99 -32.42 -9.81
N VAL A 98 -3.97 -31.90 -8.58
CA VAL A 98 -2.80 -31.28 -7.94
C VAL A 98 -2.00 -32.35 -7.22
N ASP A 99 -0.69 -32.36 -7.44
CA ASP A 99 0.22 -33.29 -6.78
C ASP A 99 1.12 -32.61 -5.73
N ALA A 100 1.97 -33.40 -5.07
CA ALA A 100 2.89 -32.89 -4.05
C ALA A 100 3.98 -31.96 -4.63
N ALA A 101 4.33 -32.10 -5.91
CA ALA A 101 5.32 -31.23 -6.55
C ALA A 101 4.74 -29.84 -6.83
N ASP A 102 3.47 -29.76 -7.24
CA ASP A 102 2.75 -28.49 -7.37
C ASP A 102 2.69 -27.73 -6.05
N LEU A 103 2.41 -28.44 -4.94
CA LEU A 103 2.38 -27.86 -3.60
C LEU A 103 3.75 -27.36 -3.14
N ALA A 104 4.81 -28.14 -3.40
CA ALA A 104 6.18 -27.72 -3.11
C ALA A 104 6.58 -26.47 -3.92
N ALA A 105 6.23 -26.42 -5.21
CA ALA A 105 6.49 -25.26 -6.05
C ALA A 105 5.69 -24.03 -5.59
N ALA A 106 4.45 -24.21 -5.13
CA ALA A 106 3.64 -23.14 -4.55
C ALA A 106 4.26 -22.58 -3.27
N HIS A 107 4.74 -23.46 -2.39
CA HIS A 107 5.43 -23.09 -1.15
C HIS A 107 6.69 -22.25 -1.43
N GLU A 108 7.57 -22.72 -2.32
CA GLU A 108 8.79 -21.99 -2.69
C GLU A 108 8.48 -20.59 -3.25
N ARG A 109 7.45 -20.48 -4.10
CA ARG A 109 7.01 -19.18 -4.64
C ARG A 109 6.44 -18.27 -3.56
N ALA A 110 5.62 -18.80 -2.67
CA ALA A 110 5.03 -18.09 -1.54
C ALA A 110 6.10 -17.51 -0.63
N LEU A 111 7.05 -18.34 -0.17
CA LEU A 111 8.14 -17.93 0.70
C LEU A 111 9.07 -16.92 0.05
N SER A 112 9.47 -17.16 -1.20
CA SER A 112 10.32 -16.23 -1.95
C SER A 112 9.68 -14.84 -2.05
N ARG A 113 8.38 -14.80 -2.38
CA ARG A 113 7.64 -13.54 -2.48
C ARG A 113 7.54 -12.81 -1.14
N TYR A 114 7.27 -13.54 -0.06
CA TYR A 114 7.18 -12.94 1.26
C TYR A 114 8.53 -12.46 1.79
N ALA A 115 9.61 -13.20 1.53
CA ALA A 115 10.95 -12.80 1.92
C ALA A 115 11.37 -11.48 1.25
N ASP A 116 11.00 -11.27 -0.03
CA ASP A 116 11.25 -10.01 -0.73
C ASP A 116 10.51 -8.83 -0.09
N LEU A 117 9.23 -9.01 0.23
CA LEU A 117 8.45 -7.97 0.92
C LEU A 117 8.97 -7.70 2.32
N TRP A 118 9.33 -8.74 3.07
CA TRP A 118 9.87 -8.64 4.41
C TRP A 118 11.17 -7.81 4.43
N ARG A 119 12.06 -8.07 3.46
CA ARG A 119 13.30 -7.29 3.30
C ARG A 119 13.01 -5.85 2.87
N ALA A 120 12.02 -5.62 2.00
CA ALA A 120 11.62 -4.28 1.57
C ALA A 120 11.08 -3.46 2.75
N ASP A 121 10.20 -4.04 3.57
CA ASP A 121 9.57 -3.38 4.72
C ASP A 121 10.60 -3.07 5.84
N ARG A 122 11.68 -3.85 5.96
CA ARG A 122 12.76 -3.64 6.93
C ARG A 122 13.93 -2.81 6.43
N LYS A 123 13.97 -2.43 5.14
CA LYS A 123 14.92 -1.41 4.71
C LYS A 123 14.46 -0.10 5.34
N PRO A 124 15.30 0.59 6.14
CA PRO A 124 14.97 1.94 6.56
C PRO A 124 14.75 2.74 5.28
N GLU A 125 13.54 3.26 5.09
CA GLU A 125 13.27 4.20 4.01
C GLU A 125 14.36 5.27 4.15
N PRO A 126 15.18 5.52 3.11
CA PRO A 126 16.22 6.54 3.21
C PRO A 126 15.51 7.80 3.64
N ARG A 127 15.80 8.22 4.89
CA ARG A 127 15.16 9.35 5.56
C ARG A 127 15.05 10.42 4.49
N ARG A 128 13.84 10.73 4.03
CA ARG A 128 13.67 11.78 3.02
C ARG A 128 14.25 13.01 3.67
N VAL A 129 15.50 13.33 3.32
CA VAL A 129 16.12 14.58 3.69
C VAL A 129 15.09 15.59 3.25
N PRO A 130 14.60 16.48 4.15
CA PRO A 130 13.66 17.51 3.75
C PRO A 130 14.22 18.09 2.47
N ARG A 131 13.50 17.92 1.37
CA ARG A 131 13.95 18.47 0.10
C ARG A 131 14.18 19.94 0.43
N PRO A 132 15.41 20.48 0.26
CA PRO A 132 15.62 21.90 0.52
C PRO A 132 14.48 22.62 -0.20
N PRO A 133 13.79 23.55 0.47
CA PRO A 133 12.61 24.17 -0.07
C PRO A 133 12.94 24.55 -1.50
N ARG A 134 12.18 23.98 -2.44
CA ARG A 134 12.37 24.23 -3.87
C ARG A 134 12.48 25.75 -3.97
N PRO A 135 13.57 26.33 -4.53
CA PRO A 135 13.71 27.77 -4.59
C PRO A 135 12.39 28.29 -5.14
N SER A 136 11.68 29.03 -4.28
CA SER A 136 10.40 29.59 -4.61
C SER A 136 10.63 30.30 -5.93
N LYS A 137 9.91 29.92 -6.99
CA LYS A 137 9.82 30.80 -8.16
C LYS A 137 9.59 32.19 -7.60
N PRO A 138 10.40 33.20 -7.95
CA PRO A 138 10.11 34.55 -7.49
C PRO A 138 8.65 34.79 -7.81
N ALA A 139 7.86 35.09 -6.78
CA ALA A 139 6.48 35.48 -6.96
C ALA A 139 6.54 36.60 -7.98
N ARG A 140 5.99 36.35 -9.17
CA ARG A 140 5.84 37.38 -10.18
C ARG A 140 4.96 38.43 -9.51
N SER A 141 5.59 39.49 -9.03
CA SER A 141 4.91 40.66 -8.49
C SER A 141 4.30 41.39 -9.67
N ASP A 142 3.25 40.81 -10.25
CA ASP A 142 2.30 41.55 -11.07
C ASP A 142 1.37 42.29 -10.11
N ASP A 143 1.96 43.16 -9.28
CA ASP A 143 1.22 44.19 -8.57
C ASP A 143 1.44 45.46 -9.38
N PRO A 144 0.46 45.91 -10.19
CA PRO A 144 0.59 47.18 -10.89
C PRO A 144 0.60 48.26 -9.81
N ALA A 145 1.80 48.71 -9.45
CA ALA A 145 2.01 49.88 -8.60
C ALA A 145 1.12 51.00 -9.14
N ARG A 146 -0.02 51.23 -8.48
CA ARG A 146 -0.94 52.30 -8.86
C ARG A 146 -0.14 53.59 -8.79
N PRO A 147 0.02 54.32 -9.90
CA PRO A 147 0.93 55.45 -9.93
C PRO A 147 0.43 56.51 -8.95
N VAL A 148 1.19 56.71 -7.87
CA VAL A 148 0.93 57.69 -6.79
C VAL A 148 0.64 59.09 -7.36
N TRP A 149 1.15 59.37 -8.56
CA TRP A 149 0.88 60.59 -9.31
C TRP A 149 -0.62 60.90 -9.50
N ILE A 150 -1.50 59.90 -9.58
CA ILE A 150 -2.96 60.13 -9.68
C ILE A 150 -3.47 60.93 -8.47
N TRP A 151 -3.00 60.59 -7.27
CA TRP A 151 -3.39 61.30 -6.04
C TRP A 151 -2.80 62.71 -5.99
N VAL A 152 -1.56 62.88 -6.49
CA VAL A 152 -0.91 64.20 -6.56
C VAL A 152 -1.66 65.12 -7.52
N VAL A 153 -2.05 64.64 -8.70
CA VAL A 153 -2.80 65.42 -9.70
C VAL A 153 -4.16 65.87 -9.16
N LEU A 154 -4.91 64.97 -8.50
CA LEU A 154 -6.20 65.29 -7.91
C LEU A 154 -6.06 66.35 -6.80
N LEU A 155 -5.02 66.26 -5.98
CA LEU A 155 -4.80 67.20 -4.88
C LEU A 155 -4.43 68.60 -5.41
N VAL A 156 -3.59 68.68 -6.44
CA VAL A 156 -3.22 69.95 -7.08
C VAL A 156 -4.43 70.59 -7.77
N LEU A 157 -5.24 69.82 -8.51
CA LEU A 157 -6.46 70.33 -9.14
C LEU A 157 -7.46 70.86 -8.10
N GLY A 158 -7.63 70.13 -6.98
CA GLY A 158 -8.48 70.57 -5.87
C GLY A 158 -8.02 71.90 -5.27
N LEU A 159 -6.72 72.06 -5.02
CA LEU A 159 -6.17 73.31 -4.48
C LEU A 159 -6.36 74.50 -5.44
N ILE A 160 -6.19 74.28 -6.75
CA ILE A 160 -6.42 75.33 -7.77
C ILE A 160 -7.89 75.75 -7.79
N ALA A 161 -8.82 74.79 -7.74
CA ALA A 161 -10.25 75.10 -7.71
C ALA A 161 -10.65 75.91 -6.48
N VAL A 162 -10.11 75.57 -5.30
CA VAL A 162 -10.34 76.32 -4.06
C VAL A 162 -9.78 77.74 -4.15
N ALA A 163 -8.56 77.90 -4.69
CA ALA A 163 -7.96 79.23 -4.87
C ALA A 163 -8.78 80.10 -5.82
N LEU A 164 -9.26 79.56 -6.93
CA LEU A 164 -10.12 80.27 -7.88
C LEU A 164 -11.46 80.66 -7.25
N LEU A 165 -12.05 79.78 -6.45
CA LEU A 165 -13.30 80.06 -5.73
C LEU A 165 -13.11 81.24 -4.75
N LEU A 166 -12.00 81.27 -3.99
CA LEU A 166 -11.70 82.35 -3.07
C LEU A 166 -11.48 83.70 -3.78
N ILE A 167 -10.87 83.70 -4.97
CA ILE A 167 -10.71 84.91 -5.79
C ILE A 167 -12.06 85.42 -6.33
N MET A 168 -13.00 84.53 -6.65
CA MET A 168 -14.32 84.91 -7.17
C MET A 168 -15.28 85.43 -6.08
N LEU A 169 -15.02 85.10 -4.80
CA LEU A 169 -15.86 85.46 -3.65
C LEU A 169 -15.36 86.65 -2.84
N GLY A 170 -14.16 87.17 -3.14
CA GLY A 170 -13.58 88.36 -2.50
C GLY A 170 -13.47 89.53 -3.46
#